data_AF-A0A6N2T7K3-F1
#
_entry.id   AF-A0A6N2T7K3-F1
#
_cell.length_a   1.000
_cell.length_b   1.000
_cell.length_c   1.000
_cell.angle_alpha   90.00
_cell.angle_beta   90.00
_cell.angle_gamma   90.00
#
_symmetry.space_group_name_H-M   'P 1'
#
loop_
_entity.id
_entity.type
_entity.pdbx_description
1 polymer ?
#
loop_
_entity_poly.entity_id
_entity_poly.type
_entity_poly.pdbx_seq_one_letter_code
_entity_poly.pdbx_strand_id
1 'polypeptide(L)'
;MITNEKFLRLCKRKVAEYENKRVDIKEDIDADDVFSVWTCKTLQNSKCLMSTLVKGAYYYEFTYNGDREEIYMDIYKKVENIPLDENGKRIVERVK
;
A
#
# COMPACT_ATOMS: atom_id res chain seq x y z
N MET A 1 -17.52 -14.33 4.85
CA MET A 1 -17.16 -12.90 4.72
C MET A 1 -16.14 -12.43 5.78
N ILE A 2 -14.95 -12.03 5.32
CA ILE A 2 -13.89 -11.45 6.16
C ILE A 2 -14.30 -10.04 6.65
N THR A 3 -13.93 -9.66 7.88
CA THR A 3 -14.14 -8.28 8.36
C THR A 3 -13.10 -7.35 7.76
N ASN A 4 -13.39 -6.04 7.65
CA ASN A 4 -12.41 -5.07 7.14
C ASN A 4 -11.10 -5.09 7.95
N GLU A 5 -11.16 -5.25 9.27
CA GLU A 5 -9.97 -5.37 10.11
C GLU A 5 -9.13 -6.61 9.78
N LYS A 6 -9.76 -7.77 9.62
CA LYS A 6 -9.07 -9.01 9.21
C LYS A 6 -8.49 -8.88 7.79
N PHE A 7 -9.19 -8.20 6.90
CA PHE A 7 -8.71 -7.87 5.56
C PHE A 7 -7.43 -7.03 5.63
N LEU A 8 -7.42 -5.93 6.41
CA LEU A 8 -6.24 -5.08 6.55
C LEU A 8 -5.05 -5.82 7.19
N ARG A 9 -5.28 -6.64 8.22
CA ARG A 9 -4.22 -7.47 8.83
C ARG A 9 -3.63 -8.46 7.82
N LEU A 10 -4.47 -9.07 6.99
CA LEU A 10 -4.02 -9.97 5.92
C LEU A 10 -3.17 -9.22 4.88
N CYS A 11 -3.61 -8.04 4.45
CA CYS A 11 -2.89 -7.23 3.46
C CYS A 11 -1.51 -6.81 3.98
N LYS A 12 -1.41 -6.32 5.23
CA LYS A 12 -0.13 -5.99 5.87
C LYS A 12 0.87 -7.15 5.83
N ARG A 13 0.41 -8.34 6.26
CA ARG A 13 1.24 -9.56 6.22
C ARG A 13 1.66 -9.91 4.80
N LYS A 14 0.77 -9.79 3.81
CA LYS A 14 1.09 -10.10 2.41
C LYS A 14 2.11 -9.14 1.79
N VAL A 15 2.09 -7.86 2.18
CA VAL A 15 3.14 -6.89 1.81
C VAL A 15 4.49 -7.31 2.40
N ALA A 16 4.55 -7.56 3.71
CA ALA A 16 5.78 -8.00 4.38
C ALA A 16 6.35 -9.29 3.74
N GLU A 17 5.50 -10.30 3.52
CA GLU A 17 5.88 -11.54 2.84
C GLU A 17 6.42 -11.32 1.41
N TYR A 18 5.88 -10.34 0.68
CA TYR A 18 6.32 -10.05 -0.69
C TYR A 18 7.65 -9.29 -0.70
N GLU A 19 7.76 -8.24 0.11
CA GLU A 19 8.98 -7.43 0.21
C GLU A 19 10.19 -8.25 0.69
N ASN A 20 10.01 -9.13 1.69
CA ASN A 20 11.09 -10.00 2.18
C ASN A 20 11.58 -11.03 1.15
N LYS A 21 10.83 -11.28 0.07
CA LYS A 21 11.25 -12.15 -1.04
C LYS A 21 12.01 -11.41 -2.12
N ARG A 22 12.02 -10.07 -2.10
CA ARG A 22 12.71 -9.27 -3.10
C ARG A 22 14.21 -9.26 -2.86
N VAL A 23 14.97 -9.49 -3.92
CA VAL A 23 16.44 -9.53 -3.88
C VAL A 23 17.09 -8.18 -3.58
N ASP A 24 16.38 -7.07 -3.80
CA ASP A 24 16.89 -5.71 -3.62
C ASP A 24 16.59 -5.13 -2.22
N ILE A 25 15.86 -5.88 -1.38
CA ILE A 25 15.63 -5.54 0.01
C ILE A 25 16.68 -6.23 0.89
N LYS A 26 17.23 -5.48 1.85
CA LYS A 26 18.29 -5.95 2.77
C LYS A 26 17.85 -5.99 4.24
N GLU A 27 16.63 -5.57 4.50
CA GLU A 27 16.05 -5.42 5.83
C GLU A 27 14.85 -6.36 5.91
N ASP A 28 14.72 -7.08 7.02
CA ASP A 28 13.53 -7.87 7.29
C ASP A 28 12.37 -6.94 7.66
N ILE A 29 11.24 -7.12 7.01
CA ILE A 29 10.02 -6.32 7.17
C ILE A 29 8.98 -7.16 7.91
N ASP A 30 8.50 -6.66 9.05
CA ASP A 30 7.35 -7.25 9.73
C ASP A 30 6.03 -6.65 9.18
N ALA A 31 4.91 -7.33 9.43
CA ALA A 31 3.59 -6.79 9.11
C ALA A 31 3.30 -5.47 9.84
N ASP A 32 3.90 -5.25 11.01
CA ASP A 32 3.78 -4.00 11.78
C ASP A 32 4.54 -2.82 11.14
N ASP A 33 5.58 -3.10 10.34
CA ASP A 33 6.29 -2.09 9.55
C ASP A 33 5.52 -1.66 8.28
N VAL A 34 4.42 -2.36 7.97
CA VAL A 34 3.53 -2.03 6.86
C VAL A 34 2.43 -1.11 7.34
N PHE A 35 2.30 0.04 6.68
CA PHE A 35 1.28 1.03 6.95
C PHE A 35 0.30 1.16 5.80
N SER A 36 -0.93 1.53 6.15
CA SER A 36 -1.95 1.85 5.16
C SER A 36 -1.84 3.32 4.78
N VAL A 37 -1.70 3.58 3.48
CA VAL A 37 -1.74 4.94 2.93
C VAL A 37 -3.17 5.40 2.75
N TRP A 38 -4.06 4.49 2.36
CA TRP A 38 -5.48 4.78 2.22
C TRP A 38 -6.32 3.51 2.39
N THR A 39 -7.54 3.65 2.90
CA THR A 39 -8.50 2.54 2.99
C THR A 39 -9.90 3.01 2.68
N CYS A 40 -10.73 2.11 2.14
CA CYS A 40 -12.16 2.28 2.04
C CYS A 40 -12.87 0.94 2.21
N LYS A 41 -14.05 0.98 2.84
CA LYS A 41 -14.97 -0.14 2.99
C LYS A 41 -16.32 0.28 2.46
N THR A 42 -16.87 -0.49 1.53
CA THR A 42 -18.22 -0.26 0.98
C THR A 42 -18.98 -1.57 0.93
N LEU A 43 -20.07 -1.66 1.70
CA LEU A 43 -20.86 -2.88 1.86
C LEU A 43 -19.97 -4.09 2.20
N GLN A 44 -19.90 -5.09 1.32
CA GLN A 44 -19.09 -6.30 1.43
C GLN A 44 -17.68 -6.19 0.81
N ASN A 45 -17.38 -5.07 0.15
CA ASN A 45 -16.11 -4.84 -0.52
C ASN A 45 -15.17 -4.01 0.36
N SER A 46 -13.86 -4.19 0.19
CA SER A 46 -12.84 -3.38 0.86
C SER A 46 -11.68 -3.13 -0.09
N LYS A 47 -11.10 -1.93 -0.04
CA LYS A 47 -9.91 -1.57 -0.81
C LYS A 47 -8.91 -0.87 0.10
N CYS A 48 -7.63 -1.17 -0.07
CA CYS A 48 -6.59 -0.44 0.63
C CYS A 48 -5.35 -0.28 -0.23
N LEU A 49 -4.60 0.76 0.10
CA LEU A 49 -3.30 1.05 -0.46
C LEU A 49 -2.27 0.99 0.66
N MET A 50 -1.19 0.24 0.47
CA MET A 50 -0.20 -0.06 1.50
C MET A 50 1.23 0.17 1.00
N SER A 51 2.12 0.44 1.95
CA SER A 51 3.57 0.54 1.74
C SER A 51 4.30 0.21 3.04
N THR A 52 5.61 0.01 2.97
CA THR A 52 6.51 -0.08 4.12
C THR A 52 7.52 1.08 4.11
N LEU A 53 8.22 1.30 5.23
CA LEU A 53 9.22 2.34 5.41
C LEU A 53 10.56 2.04 4.71
N VAL A 54 10.75 0.80 4.26
CA VAL A 54 11.98 0.38 3.58
C VAL A 54 12.24 1.21 2.33
N LYS A 55 13.50 1.59 2.13
CA LYS A 55 13.91 2.33 0.93
C LYS A 55 13.72 1.44 -0.31
N GLY A 56 12.93 1.94 -1.27
CA GLY A 56 12.62 1.17 -2.49
C GLY A 56 11.41 0.25 -2.36
N ALA A 57 10.65 0.36 -1.27
CA ALA A 57 9.34 -0.27 -1.12
C ALA A 57 8.44 0.02 -2.33
N TYR A 58 7.68 -1.00 -2.72
CA TYR A 58 6.61 -0.83 -3.69
C TYR A 58 5.35 -0.30 -3.01
N TYR A 59 4.42 0.13 -3.86
CA TYR A 59 3.08 0.49 -3.48
C TYR A 59 2.15 -0.67 -3.81
N TYR A 60 1.34 -1.07 -2.84
CA TYR A 60 0.48 -2.24 -2.95
C TYR A 60 -0.96 -1.82 -2.89
N GLU A 61 -1.75 -2.24 -3.87
CA GLU A 61 -3.18 -2.08 -3.85
C GLU A 61 -3.83 -3.44 -3.60
N PHE A 62 -4.72 -3.50 -2.62
CA PHE A 62 -5.55 -4.69 -2.40
C PHE A 62 -7.01 -4.36 -2.62
N THR A 63 -7.70 -5.25 -3.32
CA THR A 63 -9.15 -5.18 -3.54
C THR A 63 -9.80 -6.48 -3.07
N TYR A 64 -10.66 -6.41 -2.06
CA TYR A 64 -11.52 -7.51 -1.64
C TYR A 64 -12.89 -7.38 -2.32
N ASN A 65 -13.20 -8.38 -3.15
CA ASN A 65 -14.51 -8.59 -3.76
C ASN A 65 -15.34 -9.50 -2.85
N GLY A 66 -16.28 -8.92 -2.10
CA GLY A 66 -17.12 -9.65 -1.16
C GLY A 66 -18.19 -10.52 -1.79
N ASP A 67 -18.57 -10.27 -3.05
CA ASP A 67 -19.49 -11.14 -3.80
C ASP A 67 -18.84 -12.47 -4.18
N ARG A 68 -17.53 -12.43 -4.50
CA ARG A 68 -16.75 -13.61 -4.91
C ARG A 68 -15.85 -14.17 -3.82
N GLU A 69 -15.76 -13.49 -2.68
CA GLU A 69 -14.82 -13.78 -1.60
C GLU A 69 -13.34 -13.85 -2.04
N GLU A 70 -12.96 -12.98 -2.99
CA GLU A 70 -11.61 -12.94 -3.59
C GLU A 70 -10.84 -11.68 -3.20
N ILE A 71 -9.52 -11.79 -3.07
CA ILE A 71 -8.61 -10.66 -2.85
C ILE A 71 -7.63 -10.58 -4.00
N TYR A 72 -7.55 -9.40 -4.60
CA TYR A 72 -6.58 -9.04 -5.62
C TYR A 72 -5.46 -8.21 -4.99
N MET A 73 -4.22 -8.39 -5.45
CA MET A 73 -3.04 -7.67 -4.98
C MET A 73 -2.27 -7.15 -6.21
N ASP A 74 -2.33 -5.85 -6.42
CA ASP A 74 -1.61 -5.16 -7.48
C ASP A 74 -0.38 -4.45 -6.90
N ILE A 75 0.72 -4.46 -7.66
CA ILE A 75 2.03 -4.01 -7.18
C ILE A 75 2.57 -2.95 -8.14
N TYR A 76 2.88 -1.79 -7.59
CA TYR A 76 3.38 -0.64 -8.35
C TYR A 76 4.73 -0.19 -7.83
N LYS A 77 5.66 0.11 -8.74
CA LYS A 77 6.91 0.76 -8.41
C LYS A 77 6.74 2.27 -8.47
N LYS A 78 7.07 2.98 -7.39
CA LYS A 78 7.13 4.43 -7.40
C LYS A 78 8.25 4.89 -8.34
N VAL A 79 7.90 5.67 -9.36
CA VAL A 79 8.85 6.20 -10.35
C VAL A 79 9.40 7.56 -9.90
N GLU A 80 8.52 8.50 -9.55
CA GLU A 80 8.90 9.83 -9.12
C GLU A 80 7.93 10.41 -8.09
N ASN A 81 8.33 11.53 -7.47
CA ASN A 81 7.45 12.34 -6.63
C ASN A 81 7.52 13.78 -7.10
N ILE A 82 6.40 14.29 -7.63
CA ILE A 82 6.30 15.66 -8.10
C ILE A 82 5.46 16.46 -7.08
N PRO A 83 6.05 17.44 -6.37
CA PRO A 83 5.28 18.35 -5.55
C PRO A 83 4.59 19.38 -6.45
N LEU A 84 3.27 19.54 -6.28
CA LEU A 84 2.45 20.50 -7.02
C LEU A 84 1.77 21.46 -6.03
N ASP A 85 1.57 22.71 -6.46
CA ASP A 85 0.70 23.65 -5.76
C ASP A 85 -0.78 23.38 -6.10
N GLU A 86 -1.70 24.15 -5.49
CA GLU A 86 -3.15 24.00 -5.71
C GLU A 86 -3.59 24.28 -7.16
N ASN A 87 -2.74 24.96 -7.95
CA ASN A 87 -2.97 25.23 -9.37
C ASN A 87 -2.32 24.17 -10.27
N GLY A 88 -1.72 23.12 -9.69
CA GLY A 88 -1.05 22.06 -10.42
C GLY A 88 0.33 22.43 -10.96
N LYS A 89 0.93 23.56 -10.54
CA LYS A 89 2.28 23.95 -10.94
C LYS A 89 3.32 23.27 -10.04
N ARG A 90 4.42 22.81 -10.63
CA ARG A 90 5.51 22.18 -9.89
C ARG A 90 6.13 23.16 -8.88
N ILE A 91 6.19 22.73 -7.63
CA ILE A 91 6.88 23.44 -6.57
C ILE A 91 8.37 23.17 -6.73
N VAL A 92 9.12 24.21 -7.09
CA VAL A 92 10.58 24.13 -7.28
C VAL A 92 11.36 24.62 -6.06
N GLU A 93 10.72 25.44 -5.22
CA GLU A 93 11.30 26.00 -4.00
C GLU A 93 10.29 25.88 -2.86
N ARG A 94 10.75 25.39 -1.70
CA ARG A 94 9.98 25.37 -0.46
C ARG A 94 10.67 26.32 0.51
N VAL A 95 10.02 27.43 0.84
CA VAL A 95 10.52 28.30 1.91
C VAL A 95 10.37 27.52 3.22
N LYS A 96 11.50 27.36 3.92
CA LYS A 96 11.58 26.70 5.23
C LYS A 96 11.00 27.58 6.32
#